data_AF-A0A954NE93-F1
#
_entry.id   AF-A0A954NE93-F1
#
_cell.length_a   1.000
_cell.length_b   1.000
_cell.length_c   1.000
_cell.angle_alpha   90.00
_cell.angle_beta   90.00
_cell.angle_gamma   90.00
#
_symmetry.space_group_name_H-M   'P 1'
#
loop_
_entity.id
_entity.type
_entity.pdbx_description
1 polymer ?
#
loop_
_entity_poly.entity_id
_entity_poly.type
_entity_poly.pdbx_seq_one_letter_code
_entity_poly.pdbx_strand_id
1 'polypeptide(L)'
;MNAKDVIKTALGTADMIGMAYVNDLSDAELMRRPHPGCNHINWQLGHLIAGENQMIEMVAPGSMPPLPDGFTEKYAKETAASDDPSSFADKETLLTAYRAQRQATLTALEGLDEARLDEATGVDYAPTIGGMFLLQADHWLMHCGQWVVVRRELGHSAMF
;
A
#
# COMPACT_ATOMS: atom_id res chain seq x y z
N MET A 1 -2.87 23.73 10.10
CA MET A 1 -2.28 22.54 9.48
C MET A 1 -1.00 22.24 10.22
N ASN A 2 -0.94 21.10 10.90
CA ASN A 2 0.25 20.59 11.59
C ASN A 2 0.88 19.41 10.81
N ALA A 3 1.93 18.78 11.35
CA ALA A 3 2.60 17.67 10.68
C ALA A 3 1.65 16.49 10.40
N LYS A 4 0.77 16.15 11.35
CA LYS A 4 -0.24 15.10 11.15
C LYS A 4 -1.20 15.43 10.02
N ASP A 5 -1.65 16.68 9.92
CA ASP A 5 -2.56 17.11 8.84
C ASP A 5 -1.91 16.95 7.46
N VAL A 6 -0.61 17.25 7.34
CA VAL A 6 0.15 17.04 6.10
C VAL A 6 0.23 15.56 5.76
N ILE A 7 0.56 14.70 6.71
CA ILE A 7 0.63 13.24 6.52
C ILE A 7 -0.74 12.68 6.12
N LYS A 8 -1.82 13.08 6.81
CA LYS A 8 -3.19 12.69 6.44
C LYS A 8 -3.55 13.12 5.02
N THR A 9 -3.16 14.33 4.63
CA THR A 9 -3.39 14.84 3.27
C THR A 9 -2.64 14.01 2.23
N ALA A 10 -1.39 13.62 2.51
CA ALA A 10 -0.61 12.74 1.65
C ALA A 10 -1.26 11.35 1.52
N LEU A 11 -1.67 10.74 2.64
CA LEU A 11 -2.37 9.44 2.65
C LEU A 11 -3.68 9.49 1.86
N GLY A 12 -4.48 10.55 2.02
CA GLY A 12 -5.72 10.73 1.28
C GLY A 12 -5.49 10.96 -0.21
N THR A 13 -4.41 11.66 -0.58
CA THR A 13 -4.03 11.85 -1.99
C THR A 13 -3.60 10.52 -2.61
N ALA A 14 -2.79 9.73 -1.89
CA ALA A 14 -2.36 8.41 -2.34
C ALA A 14 -3.54 7.44 -2.49
N ASP A 15 -4.52 7.48 -1.57
CA ASP A 15 -5.75 6.68 -1.66
C ASP A 15 -6.58 7.09 -2.88
N MET A 16 -6.85 8.39 -3.06
CA MET A 16 -7.59 8.91 -4.22
C MET A 16 -6.96 8.46 -5.54
N ILE A 17 -5.64 8.62 -5.69
CA ILE A 17 -4.92 8.26 -6.93
C ILE A 17 -4.88 6.73 -7.09
N GLY A 18 -4.45 6.01 -6.06
CA GLY A 18 -4.29 4.56 -6.12
C GLY A 18 -5.61 3.84 -6.39
N MET A 19 -6.69 4.25 -5.73
CA MET A 19 -8.01 3.67 -5.97
C MET A 19 -8.54 3.98 -7.36
N ALA A 20 -8.32 5.19 -7.89
CA ALA A 20 -8.67 5.50 -9.27
C ALA A 20 -8.00 4.52 -10.26
N TYR A 21 -6.71 4.19 -10.05
CA TYR A 21 -5.96 3.27 -10.89
C TYR A 21 -6.46 1.81 -10.87
N VAL A 22 -7.06 1.34 -9.77
CA VAL A 22 -7.38 -0.10 -9.60
C VAL A 22 -8.87 -0.43 -9.53
N ASN A 23 -9.74 0.55 -9.28
CA ASN A 23 -11.17 0.30 -9.02
C ASN A 23 -11.88 -0.42 -10.17
N ASP A 24 -11.59 -0.05 -11.41
CA ASP A 24 -12.21 -0.57 -12.64
C ASP A 24 -11.39 -1.69 -13.31
N LEU A 25 -10.27 -2.12 -12.72
CA LEU A 25 -9.52 -3.29 -13.20
C LEU A 25 -10.20 -4.58 -12.71
N SER A 26 -10.32 -5.57 -13.58
CA SER A 26 -10.73 -6.94 -13.23
C SER A 26 -9.60 -7.71 -12.54
N ASP A 27 -9.91 -8.84 -11.90
CA ASP A 27 -8.88 -9.73 -11.31
C ASP A 27 -7.84 -10.19 -12.33
N ALA A 28 -8.27 -10.48 -13.56
CA ALA A 28 -7.38 -10.84 -14.65
C ALA A 28 -6.44 -9.70 -15.05
N GLU A 29 -6.92 -8.45 -15.01
CA GLU A 29 -6.10 -7.27 -15.28
C GLU A 29 -5.13 -6.95 -14.14
N LEU A 30 -5.47 -7.27 -12.89
CA LEU A 30 -4.53 -7.15 -11.78
C LEU A 30 -3.33 -8.11 -11.89
N MET A 31 -3.44 -9.18 -12.68
CA MET A 31 -2.32 -10.09 -12.96
C MET A 31 -1.37 -9.55 -14.04
N ARG A 32 -1.59 -8.34 -14.56
CA ARG A 32 -0.72 -7.70 -15.56
C ARG A 32 0.44 -6.97 -14.88
N ARG A 33 1.58 -6.92 -15.57
CA ARG A 33 2.81 -6.22 -15.16
C ARG A 33 3.25 -5.24 -16.25
N PRO A 34 3.80 -4.07 -15.91
CA PRO A 34 4.20 -3.05 -16.89
C PRO A 34 5.47 -3.41 -17.68
N HIS A 35 6.20 -4.42 -17.21
CA HIS A 35 7.40 -4.95 -17.82
C HIS A 35 7.63 -6.37 -17.29
N PRO A 36 8.20 -7.31 -18.06
CA PRO A 36 8.45 -8.68 -17.59
C PRO A 36 9.24 -8.77 -16.27
N GLY A 37 10.16 -7.83 -16.03
CA GLY A 37 10.94 -7.72 -14.79
C GLY A 37 10.25 -7.02 -13.62
N CYS A 38 8.98 -6.60 -13.77
CA CYS A 38 8.19 -6.01 -12.68
C CYS A 38 7.20 -7.04 -12.13
N ASN A 39 6.79 -6.86 -10.88
CA ASN A 39 5.71 -7.65 -10.28
C ASN A 39 4.36 -7.22 -10.87
N HIS A 40 3.38 -8.12 -10.90
CA HIS A 40 2.02 -7.77 -11.33
C HIS A 40 1.26 -6.97 -10.26
N ILE A 41 0.22 -6.22 -10.65
CA ILE A 41 -0.51 -5.29 -9.76
C ILE A 41 -1.08 -6.02 -8.53
N ASN A 42 -1.64 -7.22 -8.68
CA ASN A 42 -2.19 -7.99 -7.56
C ASN A 42 -1.12 -8.23 -6.47
N TRP A 43 0.08 -8.66 -6.87
CA TRP A 43 1.18 -8.86 -5.93
C TRP A 43 1.56 -7.53 -5.27
N GLN A 44 1.65 -6.45 -6.04
CA GLN A 44 1.99 -5.13 -5.52
C GLN A 44 0.98 -4.63 -4.49
N LEU A 45 -0.33 -4.82 -4.73
CA LEU A 45 -1.38 -4.44 -3.77
C LEU A 45 -1.25 -5.23 -2.47
N GLY A 46 -1.10 -6.55 -2.53
CA GLY A 46 -0.92 -7.34 -1.31
C GLY A 46 0.38 -7.02 -0.58
N HIS A 47 1.47 -6.75 -1.32
CA HIS A 47 2.74 -6.30 -0.76
C HIS A 47 2.60 -4.96 -0.02
N LEU A 48 1.92 -3.98 -0.64
CA LEU A 48 1.65 -2.67 -0.04
C LEU A 48 0.83 -2.81 1.26
N ILE A 49 -0.19 -3.66 1.27
CA ILE A 49 -1.05 -3.91 2.43
C ILE A 49 -0.27 -4.58 3.57
N ALA A 50 0.52 -5.62 3.25
CA ALA A 50 1.35 -6.31 4.23
C ALA A 50 2.46 -5.39 4.78
N GLY A 51 3.07 -4.58 3.91
CA GLY A 51 4.07 -3.59 4.28
C GLY A 51 3.51 -2.50 5.20
N GLU A 52 2.33 -1.94 4.89
CA GLU A 52 1.67 -0.94 5.72
C GLU A 52 1.35 -1.50 7.11
N ASN A 53 0.81 -2.72 7.19
CA ASN A 53 0.60 -3.41 8.47
C ASN A 53 1.90 -3.52 9.29
N GLN A 54 2.96 -4.08 8.70
CA GLN A 54 4.23 -4.31 9.39
C GLN A 54 4.92 -3.01 9.83
N MET A 55 4.95 -2.02 8.95
CA MET A 55 5.66 -0.76 9.19
C MET A 55 4.95 0.12 10.22
N ILE A 56 3.62 0.15 10.22
CA ILE A 56 2.87 0.90 11.23
C ILE A 56 2.91 0.18 12.58
N GLU A 57 2.84 -1.15 12.63
CA GLU A 57 3.06 -1.91 13.88
C GLU A 57 4.44 -1.64 14.50
N MET A 58 5.48 -1.40 13.69
CA MET A 58 6.81 -1.08 14.19
C MET A 58 6.84 0.23 15.01
N VAL A 59 6.07 1.24 14.61
CA VAL A 59 6.11 2.59 15.22
C VAL A 59 4.90 2.89 16.10
N ALA A 60 3.82 2.15 15.93
CA ALA A 60 2.60 2.20 16.73
C ALA A 60 2.12 0.75 17.03
N PRO A 61 2.79 0.03 17.94
CA PRO A 61 2.47 -1.37 18.22
C PRO A 61 1.04 -1.59 18.70
N GLY A 62 0.38 -2.63 18.18
CA GLY A 62 -1.00 -3.01 18.49
C GLY A 62 -2.06 -2.12 17.83
N SER A 63 -1.69 -1.29 16.86
CA SER A 63 -2.62 -0.38 16.19
C SER A 63 -3.25 -0.94 14.93
N MET A 64 -2.65 -1.97 14.32
CA MET A 64 -3.09 -2.51 13.04
C MET A 64 -3.91 -3.79 13.23
N PRO A 65 -5.02 -3.96 12.47
CA PRO A 65 -5.78 -5.20 12.51
C PRO A 65 -5.00 -6.35 11.87
N PRO A 66 -5.27 -7.61 12.27
CA PRO A 66 -4.61 -8.76 11.68
C PRO A 66 -4.89 -8.85 10.18
N LEU A 67 -3.89 -9.29 9.42
CA LEU A 67 -4.05 -9.67 8.02
C LEU A 67 -4.71 -11.04 7.90
N PRO A 68 -5.30 -11.40 6.74
CA PRO A 68 -5.77 -12.77 6.49
C PRO A 68 -4.67 -13.80 6.70
N ASP A 69 -5.04 -15.03 7.05
CA ASP A 69 -4.08 -16.11 7.28
C ASP A 69 -3.20 -16.35 6.03
N GLY A 70 -1.88 -16.38 6.25
CA GLY A 70 -0.88 -16.59 5.19
C GLY A 70 -0.70 -15.42 4.22
N PHE A 71 -1.28 -14.25 4.51
CA PHE A 71 -1.23 -13.09 3.59
C PHE A 71 0.19 -12.56 3.41
N THR A 72 0.97 -12.45 4.48
CA THR A 72 2.35 -11.93 4.42
C THR A 72 3.24 -12.83 3.56
N GLU A 73 3.16 -14.15 3.73
CA GLU A 73 3.92 -15.12 2.95
C GLU A 73 3.48 -15.13 1.49
N LYS A 74 2.17 -15.00 1.24
CA LYS A 74 1.58 -14.92 -0.09
C LYS A 74 2.10 -13.73 -0.90
N TYR A 75 2.38 -12.61 -0.24
CA TYR A 75 2.87 -11.36 -0.86
C TYR A 75 4.33 -11.04 -0.54
N ALA A 76 5.11 -12.07 -0.22
CA ALA A 76 6.55 -11.98 -0.01
C ALA A 76 7.33 -11.99 -1.33
N LYS A 77 8.61 -11.62 -1.27
CA LYS A 77 9.50 -11.57 -2.45
C LYS A 77 9.62 -12.93 -3.15
N GLU A 78 9.48 -14.02 -2.40
CA GLU A 78 9.59 -15.41 -2.87
C GLU A 78 8.46 -15.77 -3.84
N THR A 79 7.30 -15.13 -3.73
CA THR A 79 6.14 -15.38 -4.59
C THR A 79 6.01 -14.38 -5.74
N ALA A 80 6.83 -13.33 -5.77
CA ALA A 80 6.73 -12.19 -6.69
C ALA A 80 6.82 -12.55 -8.18
N ALA A 81 7.47 -13.68 -8.49
CA ALA A 81 7.60 -14.18 -9.86
C ALA A 81 6.44 -15.09 -10.31
N SER A 82 5.52 -15.48 -9.42
CA SER A 82 4.39 -16.33 -9.78
C SER A 82 3.39 -15.57 -10.66
N ASP A 83 2.92 -16.20 -11.72
CA ASP A 83 1.82 -15.72 -12.57
C ASP A 83 0.56 -16.59 -12.41
N ASP A 84 0.53 -17.50 -11.44
CA ASP A 84 -0.66 -18.32 -11.13
C ASP A 84 -1.65 -17.50 -10.29
N PRO A 85 -2.83 -17.11 -10.84
CA PRO A 85 -3.80 -16.30 -10.10
C PRO A 85 -4.33 -16.99 -8.84
N SER A 86 -4.33 -18.34 -8.80
CA SER A 86 -4.80 -19.08 -7.62
C SER A 86 -3.87 -18.99 -6.41
N SER A 87 -2.63 -18.54 -6.63
CA SER A 87 -1.68 -18.24 -5.56
C SER A 87 -2.03 -16.93 -4.83
N PHE A 88 -2.90 -16.08 -5.38
CA PHE A 88 -3.15 -14.72 -4.88
C PHE A 88 -4.61 -14.50 -4.45
N ALA A 89 -4.85 -13.47 -3.64
CA ALA A 89 -6.21 -13.07 -3.27
C ALA A 89 -6.89 -12.33 -4.42
N ASP A 90 -8.22 -12.39 -4.48
CA ASP A 90 -9.01 -11.58 -5.41
C ASP A 90 -9.02 -10.09 -5.03
N LYS A 91 -9.47 -9.24 -5.96
CA LYS A 91 -9.54 -7.78 -5.79
C LYS A 91 -10.39 -7.40 -4.59
N GLU A 92 -11.53 -8.05 -4.38
CA GLU A 92 -12.43 -7.70 -3.28
C GLU A 92 -11.76 -7.94 -1.92
N THR A 93 -11.08 -9.06 -1.76
CA THR A 93 -10.32 -9.40 -0.56
C THR A 93 -9.18 -8.41 -0.33
N LEU A 94 -8.41 -8.09 -1.39
CA LEU A 94 -7.33 -7.11 -1.33
C LEU A 94 -7.84 -5.73 -0.90
N LEU A 95 -8.88 -5.21 -1.56
CA LEU A 95 -9.39 -3.88 -1.27
C LEU A 95 -10.08 -3.80 0.10
N THR A 96 -10.67 -4.90 0.58
CA THR A 96 -11.22 -4.98 1.93
C THR A 96 -10.11 -4.95 2.98
N ALA A 97 -9.05 -5.74 2.80
CA ALA A 97 -7.88 -5.69 3.68
C ALA A 97 -7.22 -4.30 3.66
N TYR A 98 -7.04 -3.70 2.48
CA TYR A 98 -6.50 -2.36 2.32
C TYR A 98 -7.28 -1.32 3.12
N ARG A 99 -8.61 -1.26 2.96
CA ARG A 99 -9.46 -0.29 3.67
C ARG A 99 -9.32 -0.44 5.19
N ALA A 100 -9.26 -1.67 5.69
CA ALA A 100 -9.06 -1.92 7.12
C ALA A 100 -7.68 -1.42 7.60
N GLN A 101 -6.60 -1.72 6.87
CA GLN A 101 -5.26 -1.25 7.22
C GLN A 101 -5.16 0.29 7.14
N ARG A 102 -5.62 0.91 6.06
CA ARG A 102 -5.55 2.38 5.88
C ARG A 102 -6.35 3.12 6.96
N GLN A 103 -7.53 2.62 7.32
CA GLN A 103 -8.31 3.20 8.41
C GLN A 103 -7.58 3.08 9.76
N ALA A 104 -6.90 1.97 10.01
CA ALA A 104 -6.11 1.77 11.22
C ALA A 104 -4.89 2.70 11.25
N THR A 105 -4.16 2.86 10.14
CA THR A 105 -3.08 3.84 9.99
C THR A 105 -3.52 5.25 10.34
N LEU A 106 -4.69 5.69 9.81
CA LEU A 106 -5.23 7.02 10.10
C LEU A 106 -5.61 7.18 11.59
N THR A 107 -6.20 6.15 12.19
CA THR A 107 -6.52 6.13 13.63
C THR A 107 -5.26 6.18 14.49
N ALA A 108 -4.23 5.41 14.12
CA ALA A 108 -2.94 5.38 14.81
C ALA A 108 -2.24 6.75 14.75
N LEU A 109 -2.21 7.38 13.58
CA LEU A 109 -1.65 8.72 13.39
C LEU A 109 -2.39 9.77 14.22
N GLU A 110 -3.72 9.66 14.30
CA GLU A 110 -4.52 10.59 15.11
C GLU A 110 -4.22 10.45 16.60
N GLY A 111 -4.16 9.21 17.10
CA GLY A 111 -3.93 8.90 18.51
C GLY A 111 -2.48 9.09 18.99
N LEU A 112 -1.50 9.14 18.09
CA LEU A 112 -0.09 9.33 18.45
C LEU A 112 0.15 10.74 19.00
N ASP A 113 0.95 10.95 20.05
CA ASP A 113 1.36 12.31 20.42
C ASP A 113 2.21 12.94 19.30
N GLU A 114 1.93 14.20 18.94
CA GLU A 114 2.60 14.90 17.84
C GLU A 114 4.11 15.01 18.07
N ALA A 115 4.54 15.19 19.33
CA ALA A 115 5.96 15.26 19.69
C ALA A 115 6.73 13.96 19.35
N ARG A 116 6.03 12.83 19.22
CA ARG A 116 6.63 11.54 18.87
C ARG A 116 6.94 11.38 17.39
N LEU A 117 6.40 12.24 16.52
CA LEU A 117 6.64 12.15 15.08
C LEU A 117 8.12 12.28 14.71
N ASP A 118 8.91 12.97 15.53
CA ASP A 118 10.35 13.16 15.34
C ASP A 118 11.21 12.04 15.97
N GLU A 119 10.60 11.08 16.70
CA GLU A 119 11.33 9.94 17.27
C GLU A 119 11.94 9.09 16.15
N ALA A 120 13.18 8.64 16.34
CA ALA A 120 13.90 7.84 15.36
C ALA A 120 13.36 6.40 15.28
N THR A 121 13.24 5.86 14.07
CA THR A 121 12.81 4.47 13.82
C THR A 121 13.99 3.50 13.69
N GLY A 122 15.18 4.01 13.36
CA GLY A 122 16.33 3.20 12.94
C GLY A 122 16.24 2.67 11.51
N VAL A 123 15.28 3.12 10.71
CA VAL A 123 15.09 2.74 9.31
C VAL A 123 15.51 3.90 8.40
N ASP A 124 16.59 3.72 7.62
CA ASP A 124 17.22 4.80 6.85
C ASP A 124 16.28 5.54 5.87
N TYR A 125 15.37 4.81 5.23
CA TYR A 125 14.41 5.38 4.26
C TYR A 125 13.12 5.92 4.91
N ALA A 126 12.95 5.76 6.21
CA ALA A 126 11.87 6.33 7.00
C ALA A 126 12.37 6.65 8.42
N PRO A 127 13.29 7.61 8.57
CA PRO A 127 14.14 7.74 9.75
C PRO A 127 13.38 8.17 11.02
N THR A 128 12.20 8.78 10.87
CA THR A 128 11.34 9.19 11.99
C THR A 128 9.97 8.52 11.94
N ILE A 129 9.26 8.47 13.07
CA ILE A 129 7.90 7.89 13.12
C ILE A 129 6.98 8.60 12.12
N GLY A 130 7.02 9.93 12.04
CA GLY A 130 6.25 10.69 11.05
C GLY A 130 6.65 10.34 9.61
N GLY A 131 7.95 10.12 9.37
CA GLY A 131 8.45 9.61 8.09
C GLY A 131 7.90 8.22 7.75
N MET A 132 7.73 7.33 8.74
CA MET A 132 7.14 6.01 8.54
C MET A 132 5.67 6.06 8.14
N PHE A 133 4.89 6.98 8.72
CA PHE A 133 3.51 7.22 8.28
C PHE A 133 3.45 7.84 6.88
N LEU A 134 4.30 8.83 6.59
CA LEU A 134 4.36 9.48 5.27
C LEU A 134 4.77 8.47 4.18
N LEU A 135 5.70 7.56 4.49
CA LEU A 135 6.14 6.50 3.58
C LEU A 135 4.96 5.68 3.04
N GLN A 136 3.88 5.48 3.81
CA GLN A 136 2.73 4.72 3.33
C GLN A 136 1.99 5.44 2.18
N ALA A 137 2.05 6.77 2.12
CA ALA A 137 1.55 7.51 0.96
C ALA A 137 2.51 7.38 -0.23
N ASP A 138 3.81 7.64 0.01
CA ASP A 138 4.83 7.66 -1.04
C ASP A 138 5.02 6.29 -1.70
N HIS A 139 4.98 5.21 -0.92
CA HIS A 139 5.13 3.83 -1.39
C HIS A 139 4.00 3.44 -2.34
N TRP A 140 2.75 3.83 -2.03
CA TRP A 140 1.61 3.64 -2.91
C TRP A 140 1.75 4.45 -4.20
N LEU A 141 2.14 5.72 -4.11
CA LEU A 141 2.32 6.57 -5.30
C LEU A 141 3.45 6.07 -6.20
N MET A 142 4.53 5.52 -5.63
CA MET A 142 5.59 4.85 -6.39
C MET A 142 5.04 3.70 -7.25
N HIS A 143 4.20 2.84 -6.67
CA HIS A 143 3.55 1.74 -7.40
C HIS A 143 2.49 2.22 -8.40
N CYS A 144 1.80 3.34 -8.15
CA CYS A 144 0.90 3.96 -9.14
C CYS A 144 1.62 4.30 -10.45
N GLY A 145 2.90 4.68 -10.38
CA GLY A 145 3.75 4.90 -11.56
C GLY A 145 3.96 3.63 -12.41
N GLN A 146 3.82 2.45 -11.83
CA GLN A 146 3.81 1.17 -12.56
C GLN A 146 2.42 0.87 -13.11
N TRP A 147 1.36 1.21 -12.38
CA TRP A 147 -0.02 0.93 -12.77
C TRP A 147 -0.49 1.75 -13.98
N VAL A 148 -0.01 2.99 -14.13
CA VAL A 148 -0.33 3.81 -15.32
C VAL A 148 0.13 3.15 -16.63
N VAL A 149 1.27 2.45 -16.61
CA VAL A 149 1.79 1.74 -17.79
C VAL A 149 0.87 0.56 -18.12
N VAL A 150 0.51 -0.25 -17.12
CA VAL A 150 -0.43 -1.37 -17.30
C VAL A 150 -1.77 -0.91 -17.86
N ARG A 151 -2.33 0.20 -17.34
CA ARG A 151 -3.58 0.75 -17.86
C ARG A 151 -3.49 1.16 -19.33
N ARG A 152 -2.38 1.78 -19.73
CA ARG A 152 -2.14 2.17 -21.14
C ARG A 152 -2.04 0.94 -22.05
N GLU A 153 -1.37 -0.11 -21.60
CA GLU A 153 -1.27 -1.37 -22.36
C GLU A 153 -2.63 -2.05 -22.55
N LEU A 154 -3.51 -1.94 -21.56
CA LEU A 154 -4.87 -2.49 -21.59
C LEU A 154 -5.87 -1.60 -22.36
N GLY A 155 -5.47 -0.40 -22.81
CA GLY A 155 -6.34 0.53 -23.51
C GLY A 155 -7.34 1.28 -22.60
N HIS A 156 -7.11 1.27 -21.28
CA HIS A 156 -7.89 2.07 -20.34
C HIS A 156 -7.62 3.58 -20.54
N SER A 157 -8.62 4.40 -20.20
CA SER A 157 -8.48 5.86 -20.28
C SER A 157 -7.34 6.36 -19.40
N ALA A 158 -6.64 7.37 -19.88
CA ALA A 158 -5.65 8.07 -19.07
C ALA A 158 -6.33 8.70 -17.85
N MET A 159 -5.68 8.56 -16.70
CA MET A 159 -5.98 9.25 -15.46
C MET A 159 -4.78 10.14 -15.15
N PHE A 160 -5.03 11.24 -14.41
CA PHE A 160 -4.07 12.25 -13.90
C PHE A 160 -2.75 12.43 -14.67
#